data_AF-A0A947IUD5-F1
#
_entry.id   AF-A0A947IUD5-F1
#
_cell.length_a   1.000
_cell.length_b   1.000
_cell.length_c   1.000
_cell.angle_alpha   90.00
_cell.angle_beta   90.00
_cell.angle_gamma   90.00
#
_symmetry.space_group_name_H-M   'P 1'
#
loop_
_entity.id
_entity.type
_entity.pdbx_description
1 polymer ?
#
loop_
_entity_poly.entity_id
_entity_poly.type
_entity_poly.pdbx_seq_one_letter_code
_entity_poly.pdbx_strand_id
1 'polypeptide(L)'
;EGSITIDEELLKAADILPYEKVQVANITNGNRFDTYAIAGKAGQGQVCINGAAAHLAKIGDIILVISYANMEESELINYKPKLIFVDQYNKIKMKTKVITN
;
A
#
# COMPACT_ATOMS: atom_id res chain seq x y z
N GLU A 1 -12.63 -3.98 -14.13
CA GLU A 1 -12.06 -3.98 -12.77
C GLU A 1 -10.66 -3.38 -12.83
N GLY A 2 -10.18 -2.74 -11.76
CA GLY A 2 -8.93 -1.97 -11.79
C GLY A 2 -8.19 -1.97 -10.45
N SER A 3 -8.34 -3.02 -9.64
CA SER A 3 -7.88 -3.14 -8.25
C SER A 3 -6.37 -3.40 -8.10
N ILE A 4 -5.89 -3.40 -6.85
CA ILE A 4 -4.60 -3.98 -6.47
C ILE A 4 -4.80 -5.11 -5.46
N THR A 5 -4.34 -6.32 -5.79
CA THR A 5 -4.27 -7.43 -4.84
C THR A 5 -2.97 -7.33 -4.05
N ILE A 6 -3.05 -7.36 -2.72
CA ILE A 6 -1.90 -7.26 -1.82
C ILE A 6 -1.99 -8.38 -0.79
N ASP A 7 -0.87 -9.01 -0.49
CA ASP A 7 -0.72 -9.98 0.60
C ASP A 7 -1.42 -9.50 1.88
N GLU A 8 -2.26 -10.37 2.44
CA GLU A 8 -3.04 -10.07 3.63
C GLU A 8 -2.18 -9.65 4.83
N GLU A 9 -0.97 -10.20 4.99
CA GLU A 9 -0.05 -9.81 6.06
C GLU A 9 0.49 -8.38 5.87
N LEU A 10 0.71 -7.97 4.62
CA LEU A 10 1.13 -6.61 4.30
C LEU A 10 -0.01 -5.61 4.53
N LEU A 11 -1.24 -5.95 4.11
CA LEU A 11 -2.43 -5.15 4.39
C LEU A 11 -2.63 -4.96 5.91
N LYS A 12 -2.60 -6.06 6.67
CA LYS A 12 -2.70 -6.01 8.15
C LYS A 12 -1.59 -5.19 8.78
N ALA A 13 -0.36 -5.31 8.29
CA ALA A 13 0.76 -4.55 8.82
C ALA A 13 0.61 -3.04 8.53
N ALA A 14 0.13 -2.69 7.35
CA ALA A 14 -0.09 -1.31 6.92
C ALA A 14 -1.39 -0.71 7.44
N ASP A 15 -2.28 -1.52 8.02
CA ASP A 15 -3.63 -1.12 8.45
C ASP A 15 -4.53 -0.69 7.29
N ILE A 16 -4.39 -1.37 6.16
CA ILE A 16 -5.22 -1.16 4.98
C ILE A 16 -6.29 -2.26 4.96
N LEU A 17 -7.55 -1.87 4.88
CA LEU A 17 -8.69 -2.78 4.84
C LEU A 17 -8.95 -3.29 3.41
N PRO A 18 -9.44 -4.53 3.25
CA PRO A 18 -9.99 -4.96 1.97
C PRO A 18 -11.07 -4.01 1.48
N TYR A 19 -11.05 -3.69 0.19
CA TYR A 19 -11.90 -2.71 -0.50
C TYR A 19 -11.66 -1.24 -0.11
N GLU A 20 -10.67 -0.94 0.73
CA GLU A 20 -10.28 0.43 1.00
C GLU A 20 -9.69 1.10 -0.25
N LYS A 21 -10.01 2.38 -0.44
CA LYS A 21 -9.39 3.20 -1.48
C LYS A 21 -7.91 3.41 -1.17
N VAL A 22 -7.06 3.08 -2.12
CA VAL A 22 -5.61 3.32 -2.05
C VAL A 22 -5.13 4.09 -3.25
N GLN A 23 -4.13 4.94 -3.06
CA GLN A 23 -3.35 5.50 -4.14
C GLN A 23 -2.11 4.63 -4.37
N VAL A 24 -1.85 4.31 -5.63
CA VAL A 24 -0.62 3.66 -6.07
C VAL A 24 0.25 4.70 -6.77
N ALA A 25 1.48 4.86 -6.28
CA ALA A 25 2.50 5.69 -6.90
C ALA A 25 3.65 4.80 -7.38
N ASN A 26 3.79 4.67 -8.70
CA ASN A 26 4.84 3.89 -9.31
C ASN A 26 6.13 4.71 -9.39
N ILE A 27 7.12 4.34 -8.59
CA ILE A 27 8.41 5.05 -8.50
C ILE A 27 9.26 4.81 -9.75
N THR A 28 9.05 3.67 -10.41
CA THR A 28 9.87 3.26 -11.55
C THR A 28 9.50 4.04 -12.81
N ASN A 29 8.21 4.28 -13.06
CA ASN A 29 7.73 4.91 -14.28
C ASN A 29 7.00 6.25 -14.09
N GLY A 30 6.77 6.67 -12.84
CA GLY A 30 6.15 7.97 -12.49
C GLY A 30 4.62 7.98 -12.50
N ASN A 31 3.94 6.91 -12.92
CA ASN A 31 2.48 6.85 -12.90
C ASN A 31 1.92 6.95 -11.49
N ARG A 32 0.79 7.64 -11.34
CA ARG A 32 0.02 7.73 -10.10
C ARG A 32 -1.45 7.50 -10.41
N PHE A 33 -2.10 6.63 -9.64
CA PHE A 33 -3.51 6.33 -9.84
C PHE A 33 -4.16 5.87 -8.55
N ASP A 34 -5.47 6.10 -8.46
CA ASP A 34 -6.29 5.66 -7.34
C ASP A 34 -7.02 4.36 -7.70
N THR A 35 -7.12 3.45 -6.74
CA THR A 35 -7.87 2.19 -6.87
C THR A 35 -8.31 1.68 -5.49
N TYR A 36 -8.69 0.41 -5.37
CA TYR A 36 -9.03 -0.26 -4.12
C TYR A 36 -8.21 -1.54 -3.92
N ALA A 37 -7.97 -1.87 -2.65
CA ALA A 37 -7.20 -3.05 -2.26
C ALA A 37 -8.07 -4.33 -2.24
N ILE A 38 -7.49 -5.46 -2.64
CA ILE A 38 -8.04 -6.81 -2.45
C ILE A 38 -7.02 -7.63 -1.66
N ALA A 39 -7.49 -8.41 -0.69
CA ALA A 39 -6.61 -9.32 0.04
C ALA A 39 -6.17 -10.50 -0.85
N GLY A 40 -4.86 -10.65 -0.99
CA GLY A 40 -4.21 -11.83 -1.56
C GLY A 40 -3.94 -12.91 -0.52
N LYS A 41 -3.22 -13.95 -0.91
CA LYS A 41 -2.82 -15.02 0.03
C LYS A 41 -1.80 -14.50 1.04
N ALA A 42 -2.04 -14.78 2.32
CA ALA A 42 -1.14 -14.40 3.41
C ALA A 42 0.26 -15.00 3.28
N GLY A 43 1.29 -14.20 3.55
CA GLY A 43 2.68 -14.63 3.67
C GLY A 43 3.36 -15.01 2.35
N GLN A 44 2.75 -14.74 1.21
CA GLN A 44 3.29 -15.02 -0.14
C GLN A 44 4.06 -13.85 -0.75
N GLY A 45 3.98 -12.64 -0.18
CA GLY A 45 4.54 -11.42 -0.77
C GLY A 45 3.81 -10.99 -2.05
N GLN A 46 2.55 -11.41 -2.24
CA GLN A 46 1.80 -11.12 -3.45
C GLN A 46 1.49 -9.63 -3.56
N VAL A 47 1.82 -9.02 -4.70
CA VAL A 47 1.36 -7.68 -5.10
C VAL A 47 1.02 -7.76 -6.58
N CYS A 48 -0.23 -7.50 -6.95
CA CYS A 48 -0.71 -7.62 -8.31
C CYS A 48 -1.67 -6.48 -8.67
N ILE A 49 -1.32 -5.70 -9.69
CA ILE A 49 -2.20 -4.65 -10.21
C ILE A 49 -3.07 -5.27 -11.29
N ASN A 50 -4.39 -5.15 -11.13
CA ASN A 50 -5.37 -5.89 -11.92
C ASN A 50 -6.07 -5.00 -12.96
N GLY A 51 -6.54 -5.63 -14.04
CA GLY A 51 -7.42 -5.03 -15.03
C GLY A 51 -6.89 -3.73 -15.62
N ALA A 52 -7.71 -2.66 -15.66
CA ALA A 52 -7.34 -1.41 -16.34
C ALA A 52 -6.07 -0.76 -15.73
N ALA A 53 -5.84 -0.93 -14.43
CA ALA A 53 -4.67 -0.41 -13.76
C ALA A 53 -3.37 -1.15 -14.16
N ALA A 54 -3.46 -2.37 -14.70
CA ALA A 54 -2.30 -3.15 -15.14
C ALA A 54 -1.53 -2.48 -16.29
N HIS A 55 -2.17 -1.57 -17.04
CA HIS A 55 -1.49 -0.77 -18.06
C HIS A 55 -0.53 0.28 -17.48
N LEU A 56 -0.61 0.56 -16.17
CA LEU A 56 0.15 1.62 -15.50
C LEU A 56 1.38 1.11 -14.75
N ALA A 57 1.61 -0.21 -14.73
CA ALA A 57 2.73 -0.84 -14.04
C ALA A 57 3.16 -2.14 -14.72
N LYS A 58 4.39 -2.57 -14.46
CA LYS A 58 4.95 -3.84 -14.92
C LYS A 58 5.45 -4.67 -13.76
N ILE A 59 5.57 -5.99 -13.97
CA ILE A 59 6.24 -6.87 -13.02
C ILE A 59 7.67 -6.35 -12.81
N GLY A 60 8.06 -6.18 -11.55
CA GLY A 60 9.37 -5.64 -11.15
C GLY A 60 9.39 -4.14 -10.87
N ASP A 61 8.33 -3.40 -11.21
CA ASP A 61 8.23 -1.99 -10.83
C ASP A 61 8.16 -1.83 -9.31
N ILE A 62 8.91 -0.87 -8.78
CA ILE A 62 8.81 -0.41 -7.40
C ILE A 62 7.65 0.57 -7.29
N ILE A 63 6.75 0.31 -6.35
CA ILE A 63 5.56 1.13 -6.10
C ILE A 63 5.43 1.49 -4.62
N LEU A 64 4.71 2.58 -4.34
CA LEU A 64 4.15 2.88 -3.03
C LEU A 64 2.64 2.65 -3.08
N VAL A 65 2.09 2.08 -2.01
CA VAL A 65 0.65 1.95 -1.78
C VAL A 65 0.30 2.77 -0.55
N ILE A 66 -0.64 3.70 -0.70
CA ILE A 66 -0.95 4.71 0.31
C ILE A 66 -2.46 4.71 0.55
N SER A 67 -2.87 4.56 1.81
CA SER A 67 -4.23 4.89 2.24
C SER A 67 -4.25 6.22 2.99
N TYR A 68 -5.41 6.86 2.98
CA TYR A 68 -5.64 8.15 3.63
C TYR A 68 -6.88 8.03 4.53
N ALA A 69 -6.82 8.67 5.69
CA ALA A 69 -7.95 8.82 6.59
C ALA A 69 -8.28 10.30 6.75
N ASN A 70 -9.57 10.61 6.82
CA ASN A 70 -10.02 11.89 7.35
C ASN A 70 -9.98 11.80 8.88
N MET A 71 -9.47 12.85 9.51
CA MET A 71 -9.27 12.91 10.95
C MET A 71 -9.63 14.31 11.43
N GLU A 72 -10.10 14.40 12.67
CA GLU A 72 -10.27 15.69 13.35
C GLU A 72 -8.89 16.27 13.73
N GLU A 73 -8.78 17.59 13.80
CA GLU A 73 -7.51 18.26 14.11
C GLU A 73 -6.92 17.81 15.46
N SER A 74 -7.78 17.54 16.44
CA SER A 74 -7.39 17.04 17.76
C SER A 74 -6.73 15.65 17.71
N GLU A 75 -7.06 14.84 16.72
CA GLU A 75 -6.49 13.51 16.51
C GLU A 75 -5.09 13.60 15.86
N LEU A 76 -4.83 14.64 15.06
CA LEU A 76 -3.56 14.84 14.34
C LEU A 76 -2.38 15.00 15.29
N ILE A 77 -2.58 15.62 16.47
CA ILE A 77 -1.52 15.87 17.46
C ILE A 77 -0.79 14.59 17.86
N ASN A 78 -1.52 13.47 17.94
CA ASN A 78 -0.98 12.18 18.34
C ASN A 78 -0.90 11.18 17.18
N TYR A 79 -1.33 11.57 15.98
CA TYR A 79 -1.33 10.69 14.83
C TYR A 79 0.08 10.42 14.35
N LYS A 80 0.39 9.14 14.14
CA LYS A 80 1.64 8.68 13.54
C LYS A 80 1.31 7.76 12.37
N PRO A 81 1.74 8.07 11.14
CA PRO A 81 1.48 7.21 10.00
C PRO A 81 2.15 5.85 10.21
N LYS A 82 1.51 4.79 9.74
CA LYS A 82 2.07 3.44 9.70
C LYS A 82 2.90 3.31 8.43
N LEU A 83 4.22 3.12 8.59
CA LEU A 83 5.12 2.89 7.46
C LEU A 83 5.63 1.45 7.50
N ILE A 84 5.37 0.74 6.40
CA ILE A 84 5.80 -0.65 6.21
C ILE A 84 6.78 -0.70 5.05
N PHE A 85 8.02 -1.06 5.37
CA PHE A 85 9.08 -1.23 4.37
C PHE A 85 9.29 -2.71 4.13
N VAL A 86 9.37 -3.08 2.86
CA VAL A 86 9.57 -4.45 2.41
C VAL A 86 10.90 -4.61 1.67
N ASP A 87 11.34 -5.85 1.49
CA ASP A 87 12.43 -6.21 0.61
C ASP A 87 11.98 -6.49 -0.83
N GLN A 88 12.91 -6.94 -1.67
CA GLN A 88 12.66 -7.31 -3.07
C GLN A 88 11.71 -8.50 -3.27
N TYR A 89 11.40 -9.24 -2.20
CA TYR A 89 10.45 -10.36 -2.19
C TYR A 89 9.14 -9.97 -1.47
N ASN A 90 8.92 -8.67 -1.27
CA ASN A 90 7.79 -8.11 -0.54
C ASN A 90 7.66 -8.64 0.90
N LYS A 91 8.79 -9.03 1.53
CA LYS A 91 8.83 -9.41 2.94
C LYS A 91 9.13 -8.19 3.80
N ILE A 92 8.43 -8.08 4.92
CA ILE A 92 8.56 -6.93 5.82
C ILE A 92 9.96 -6.92 6.42
N LYS A 93 10.70 -5.84 6.17
CA LYS A 93 12.01 -5.56 6.78
C LYS A 93 11.88 -4.68 8.02
N MET A 94 11.00 -3.69 7.96
CA MET A 94 10.84 -2.71 9.03
C MET A 94 9.40 -2.23 9.10
N LYS A 95 8.89 -2.14 10.34
CA LYS A 95 7.63 -1.47 10.67
C LYS A 95 7.99 -0.28 11.55
N THR A 96 7.56 0.92 11.18
CA THR A 96 7.76 2.10 12.04
C THR A 96 6.49 2.92 12.12
N LYS A 97 6.24 3.46 13.32
CA LYS A 97 5.37 4.62 13.52
C LYS A 97 6.34 5.79 13.57
N VAL A 98 6.30 6.69 12.59
CA VAL A 98 7.25 7.81 12.55
C VAL A 98 7.19 8.57 13.88
N ILE A 99 8.33 8.65 14.56
CA ILE A 99 8.57 9.65 15.59
C ILE A 99 8.96 10.88 14.79
N THR A 100 8.03 11.79 14.54
CA THR A 100 8.41 13.15 14.14
C THR A 100 9.08 13.79 15.35
N ASN A 101 10.24 14.40 15.11
CA ASN A 101 10.98 15.22 16.08
C ASN A 101 10.12 16.36 16.63
#